data_AF-A0A2N5JL80-F1
#
_entry.id   AF-A0A2N5JL80-F1
#
_cell.length_a   1.000
_cell.length_b   1.000
_cell.length_c   1.000
_cell.angle_alpha   90.00
_cell.angle_beta   90.00
_cell.angle_gamma   90.00
#
_symmetry.space_group_name_H-M   'P 1'
#
loop_
_entity.id
_entity.type
_entity.pdbx_description
1 polymer ?
#
loop_
_entity_poly.entity_id
_entity_poly.type
_entity_poly.pdbx_seq_one_letter_code
_entity_poly.pdbx_strand_id
1 'polypeptide(L)'
;QTEVVIMGNRVAIFVGDSRQGWVKSYQAILELSTDDRFTDAVTVTVDVSDVRPAGELLKGFGGVANPVKLIPLYPRCAQILNKAIGRRLTSLECCLLIDEAAICVVAGNIRRSAGMRQFAGDDPIGAAAKDNLWQQDEEGNWRIDPDRDALRMANHTRVFLRKPSLEETIESVRKQYYSGEGAIQWAGEAIARANVDILPTFELKQDFLQAFTTGK
;
A
#
# COMPACT_ATOMS: atom_id res chain seq x y z
N GLN A 1 -13.52 -9.95 19.91
CA GLN A 1 -13.64 -8.87 18.91
C GLN A 1 -12.67 -7.78 19.31
N THR A 2 -12.11 -6.99 18.39
CA THR A 2 -11.20 -5.90 18.80
C THR A 2 -11.95 -4.80 19.53
N GLU A 3 -11.42 -4.38 20.68
CA GLU A 3 -11.92 -3.28 21.51
C GLU A 3 -10.91 -2.13 21.50
N VAL A 4 -11.41 -0.90 21.48
CA VAL A 4 -10.58 0.31 21.53
C VAL A 4 -11.13 1.19 22.65
N VAL A 5 -10.32 1.39 23.69
CA VAL A 5 -10.67 2.18 24.88
C VAL A 5 -9.85 3.46 24.86
N ILE A 6 -10.52 4.61 24.92
CA ILE A 6 -9.89 5.93 24.87
C ILE A 6 -10.11 6.65 26.20
N MET A 7 -9.03 7.11 26.83
CA MET A 7 -9.04 7.87 28.08
C MET A 7 -8.10 9.08 27.95
N GLY A 8 -8.64 10.24 27.59
CA GLY A 8 -7.84 11.40 27.23
C GLY A 8 -6.93 11.10 26.04
N ASN A 9 -5.63 11.43 26.13
CA ASN A 9 -4.62 11.12 25.10
C ASN A 9 -4.02 9.71 25.26
N ARG A 10 -4.68 8.79 25.98
CA ARG A 10 -4.26 7.40 26.12
C ARG A 10 -5.27 6.48 25.45
N VAL A 11 -4.78 5.51 24.69
CA VAL A 11 -5.60 4.55 23.96
C VAL A 11 -5.11 3.13 24.24
N ALA A 12 -6.02 2.24 24.59
CA ALA A 12 -5.76 0.81 24.69
C ALA A 12 -6.54 0.07 23.59
N ILE A 13 -5.83 -0.74 22.79
CA ILE A 13 -6.40 -1.55 21.72
C ILE A 13 -6.23 -3.02 22.11
N PHE A 14 -7.33 -3.71 22.40
CA PHE A 14 -7.34 -5.16 22.67
C PHE A 14 -7.69 -5.89 21.38
N VAL A 15 -6.72 -6.58 20.78
CA VAL A 15 -6.82 -7.13 19.43
C VAL A 15 -7.53 -8.49 19.45
N GLY A 16 -8.68 -8.57 18.79
CA GLY A 16 -9.42 -9.83 18.69
C GLY A 16 -8.78 -10.82 17.71
N ASP A 17 -8.83 -12.11 18.07
CA ASP A 17 -8.34 -13.25 17.27
C ASP A 17 -9.23 -13.59 16.07
N SER A 18 -9.29 -12.66 15.12
CA SER A 18 -10.00 -12.83 13.86
C SER A 18 -9.47 -11.86 12.82
N ARG A 19 -9.70 -12.16 11.53
CA ARG A 19 -9.39 -11.23 10.43
C ARG A 19 -9.99 -9.85 10.67
N GLN A 20 -11.26 -9.78 11.05
CA GLN A 20 -11.94 -8.52 11.37
C GLN A 20 -11.34 -7.83 12.59
N GLY A 21 -10.85 -8.58 13.56
CA GLY A 21 -10.13 -8.04 14.71
C GLY A 21 -8.84 -7.33 14.30
N TRP A 22 -8.02 -7.96 13.47
CA TRP A 22 -6.78 -7.38 12.96
C TRP A 22 -7.03 -6.16 12.08
N VAL A 23 -8.08 -6.22 11.24
CA VAL A 23 -8.51 -5.06 10.43
C VAL A 23 -8.90 -3.89 11.33
N LYS A 24 -9.71 -4.13 12.37
CA LYS A 24 -10.15 -3.08 13.29
C LYS A 24 -9.01 -2.49 14.11
N SER A 25 -8.01 -3.28 14.51
CA SER A 25 -6.84 -2.75 15.25
C SER A 25 -5.94 -1.90 14.36
N TYR A 26 -5.71 -2.32 13.11
CA TYR A 26 -4.97 -1.54 12.12
C TYR A 26 -5.71 -0.23 11.77
N GLN A 27 -7.00 -0.30 11.50
CA GLN A 27 -7.86 0.87 11.24
C GLN A 27 -7.81 1.86 12.40
N ALA A 28 -7.90 1.38 13.64
CA ALA A 28 -7.82 2.24 14.82
C ALA A 28 -6.54 3.08 14.83
N ILE A 29 -5.36 2.49 14.58
CA ILE A 29 -4.09 3.25 14.50
C ILE A 29 -4.15 4.37 13.46
N LEU A 30 -4.72 4.11 12.28
CA LEU A 30 -4.86 5.13 11.24
C LEU A 30 -5.80 6.25 11.70
N GLU A 31 -6.96 5.91 12.25
CA GLU A 31 -7.97 6.87 12.69
C GLU A 31 -7.46 7.75 13.84
N LEU A 32 -6.69 7.18 14.77
CA LEU A 32 -6.07 7.94 15.87
C LEU A 32 -5.18 9.09 15.38
N SER A 33 -4.54 8.94 14.21
CA SER A 33 -3.67 9.98 13.66
C SER A 33 -4.41 11.20 13.11
N THR A 34 -5.73 11.11 12.96
CA THR A 34 -6.59 12.16 12.41
C THR A 34 -7.76 12.51 13.33
N ASP A 35 -7.77 12.02 14.56
CA ASP A 35 -8.87 12.24 15.49
C ASP A 35 -8.65 13.53 16.29
N ASP A 36 -9.47 14.54 15.97
CA ASP A 36 -9.40 15.88 16.55
C ASP A 36 -9.67 15.93 18.07
N ARG A 37 -10.09 14.82 18.69
CA ARG A 37 -10.22 14.75 20.15
C ARG A 37 -8.88 14.82 20.88
N PHE A 38 -7.80 14.45 20.20
CA PHE A 38 -6.47 14.44 20.80
C PHE A 38 -5.84 15.83 20.72
N THR A 39 -5.34 16.29 21.86
CA THR A 39 -4.80 17.65 22.02
C THR A 39 -3.28 17.67 22.19
N ASP A 40 -2.67 16.50 22.32
CA ASP A 40 -1.23 16.28 22.53
C ASP A 40 -0.86 14.88 22.00
N ALA A 41 0.39 14.46 22.19
CA ALA A 41 0.90 13.14 21.87
C ALA A 41 0.00 12.03 22.42
N VAL A 42 -0.45 11.15 21.52
CA VAL A 42 -1.29 10.00 21.84
C VAL A 42 -0.43 8.82 22.27
N THR A 43 -0.62 8.34 23.49
CA THR A 43 0.01 7.11 23.98
C THR A 43 -0.89 5.92 23.66
N VAL A 44 -0.42 5.02 22.80
CA VAL A 44 -1.19 3.84 22.36
C VAL A 44 -0.57 2.56 22.92
N THR A 45 -1.35 1.79 23.66
CA THR A 45 -1.03 0.42 24.08
C THR A 45 -1.81 -0.55 23.22
N VAL A 46 -1.13 -1.49 22.57
CA VAL A 46 -1.78 -2.54 21.77
C VAL A 46 -1.54 -3.89 22.43
N ASP A 47 -2.62 -4.49 22.92
CA ASP A 47 -2.64 -5.80 23.55
C ASP A 47 -3.06 -6.85 22.53
N VAL A 48 -2.16 -7.78 22.22
CA VAL A 48 -2.39 -8.90 21.28
C VAL A 48 -2.51 -10.24 22.00
N SER A 49 -2.66 -10.26 23.32
CA SER A 49 -2.69 -11.49 24.14
C SER A 49 -3.82 -12.46 23.75
N ASP A 50 -4.92 -11.93 23.22
CA ASP A 50 -6.04 -12.75 22.73
C ASP A 50 -5.76 -13.43 21.39
N VAL A 51 -4.74 -12.99 20.62
CA VAL A 51 -4.41 -13.53 19.29
C VAL A 51 -3.72 -14.88 19.42
N ARG A 52 -4.22 -15.89 18.71
CA ARG A 52 -3.67 -17.25 18.78
C ARG A 52 -2.20 -17.31 18.37
N PRO A 53 -1.38 -18.19 18.98
CA PRO A 53 0.03 -18.33 18.65
C PRO A 53 0.26 -18.90 17.24
N ALA A 54 1.50 -18.78 16.77
CA ALA A 54 1.91 -19.36 15.50
C ALA A 54 1.75 -20.89 15.51
N GLY A 55 1.31 -21.47 14.40
CA GLY A 55 1.13 -22.91 14.25
C GLY A 55 -0.29 -23.43 14.51
N GLU A 56 -1.18 -22.62 15.09
CA GLU A 56 -2.59 -23.02 15.25
C GLU A 56 -3.35 -23.07 13.92
N LEU A 57 -4.21 -24.06 13.76
CA LEU A 57 -4.96 -24.27 12.51
C LEU A 57 -5.94 -23.12 12.22
N LEU A 58 -5.95 -22.67 10.96
CA LEU A 58 -6.91 -21.68 10.46
C LEU A 58 -8.16 -22.38 9.90
N LYS A 59 -9.35 -21.93 10.32
CA LYS A 59 -10.61 -22.40 9.74
C LYS A 59 -10.81 -21.80 8.35
N GLY A 60 -11.14 -22.63 7.35
CA GLY A 60 -11.58 -22.22 6.01
C GLY A 60 -10.49 -21.95 4.98
N PHE A 61 -9.29 -21.52 5.38
CA PHE A 61 -8.20 -21.18 4.45
C PHE A 61 -7.17 -22.31 4.25
N GLY A 62 -7.19 -23.33 5.10
CA GLY A 62 -6.07 -24.26 5.24
C GLY A 62 -4.84 -23.59 5.86
N GLY A 63 -3.87 -24.39 6.29
CA GLY A 63 -2.64 -23.90 6.92
C GLY A 63 -2.79 -23.43 8.37
N VAL A 64 -1.81 -22.64 8.82
CA VAL A 64 -1.61 -22.29 10.22
C VAL A 64 -1.46 -20.79 10.43
N ALA A 65 -1.81 -20.31 11.63
CA ALA A 65 -1.65 -18.94 12.05
C ALA A 65 -0.16 -18.55 12.12
N ASN A 66 0.14 -17.30 11.80
CA ASN A 66 1.46 -16.71 12.02
C ASN A 66 1.35 -15.20 12.36
N PRO A 67 1.14 -14.84 13.64
CA PRO A 67 0.95 -13.45 14.07
C PRO A 67 2.26 -12.68 14.27
N VAL A 68 3.44 -13.25 13.94
CA VAL A 68 4.76 -12.67 14.30
C VAL A 68 4.99 -11.25 13.76
N LYS A 69 4.29 -10.87 12.68
CA LYS A 69 4.39 -9.54 12.08
C LYS A 69 3.32 -8.55 12.58
N LEU A 70 2.36 -9.00 13.39
CA LEU A 70 1.29 -8.15 13.91
C LEU A 70 1.81 -7.14 14.95
N ILE A 71 2.67 -7.58 15.87
CA ILE A 71 3.27 -6.68 16.88
C ILE A 71 4.12 -5.57 16.22
N PRO A 72 5.07 -5.86 15.30
CA PRO A 72 5.88 -4.81 14.69
C PRO A 72 5.11 -3.90 13.71
N LEU A 73 3.92 -4.30 13.23
CA LEU A 73 3.07 -3.46 12.37
C LEU A 73 2.73 -2.12 13.04
N TYR A 74 2.30 -2.15 14.31
CA TYR A 74 1.81 -0.96 15.01
C TYR A 74 2.86 0.17 15.16
N PRO A 75 4.08 -0.09 15.67
CA PRO A 75 5.11 0.94 15.73
C PRO A 75 5.55 1.41 14.33
N ARG A 76 5.53 0.55 13.30
CA ARG A 76 5.81 0.96 11.91
C ARG A 76 4.77 1.96 11.40
N CYS A 77 3.49 1.69 11.59
CA CYS A 77 2.42 2.63 11.24
C CYS A 77 2.59 3.95 11.99
N ALA A 78 2.83 3.91 13.31
CA ALA A 78 3.03 5.11 14.11
C ALA A 78 4.24 5.94 13.63
N GLN A 79 5.36 5.30 13.26
CA GLN A 79 6.52 5.98 12.68
C GLN A 79 6.19 6.72 11.38
N ILE A 80 5.45 6.08 10.48
CA ILE A 80 5.06 6.69 9.19
C ILE A 80 4.09 7.86 9.43
N LEU A 81 3.07 7.67 10.26
CA LEU A 81 2.06 8.69 10.55
C LEU A 81 2.67 9.90 11.27
N ASN A 82 3.56 9.69 12.24
CA ASN A 82 4.20 10.77 12.98
C ASN A 82 5.12 11.64 12.11
N LYS A 83 5.72 11.08 11.05
CA LYS A 83 6.50 11.87 10.06
C LYS A 83 5.63 12.88 9.30
N ALA A 84 4.30 12.71 9.30
CA ALA A 84 3.35 13.52 8.55
C ALA A 84 2.53 14.51 9.39
N ILE A 85 2.81 14.65 10.69
CA ILE A 85 2.12 15.64 11.54
C ILE A 85 2.24 17.04 10.94
N GLY A 86 1.11 17.74 10.83
CA GLY A 86 1.03 19.09 10.26
C GLY A 86 1.03 19.15 8.72
N ARG A 87 1.00 18.00 8.03
CA ARG A 87 0.90 17.93 6.57
C ARG A 87 0.04 16.76 6.12
N ARG A 88 -0.18 16.64 4.82
CA ARG A 88 -0.78 15.45 4.22
C ARG A 88 0.30 14.36 4.04
N LEU A 89 -0.14 13.10 4.08
CA LEU A 89 0.69 11.98 3.67
C LEU A 89 1.09 12.13 2.20
N THR A 90 2.34 11.78 1.90
CA THR A 90 2.81 11.60 0.53
C THR A 90 2.28 10.28 -0.05
N SER A 91 2.31 10.14 -1.38
CA SER A 91 1.94 8.89 -2.04
C SER A 91 2.78 7.70 -1.59
N LEU A 92 4.06 7.93 -1.29
CA LEU A 92 4.96 6.92 -0.73
C LEU A 92 4.52 6.47 0.66
N GLU A 93 4.17 7.40 1.55
CA GLU A 93 3.71 7.06 2.91
C GLU A 93 2.38 6.32 2.88
N CYS A 94 1.45 6.72 2.01
CA CYS A 94 0.22 5.96 1.76
C CYS A 94 0.54 4.53 1.29
N CYS A 95 1.50 4.38 0.37
CA CYS A 95 1.93 3.07 -0.12
C CYS A 95 2.51 2.20 1.00
N LEU A 96 3.41 2.76 1.80
CA LEU A 96 4.04 2.08 2.93
C LEU A 96 3.01 1.58 3.94
N LEU A 97 2.03 2.41 4.33
CA LEU A 97 0.97 1.99 5.25
C LEU A 97 0.19 0.78 4.71
N ILE A 98 -0.19 0.80 3.43
CA ILE A 98 -0.88 -0.33 2.78
C ILE A 98 0.02 -1.58 2.74
N ASP A 99 1.30 -1.42 2.44
CA ASP A 99 2.23 -2.53 2.28
C ASP A 99 2.72 -3.12 3.61
N GLU A 100 2.78 -2.35 4.69
CA GLU A 100 3.05 -2.86 6.04
C GLU A 100 1.94 -3.82 6.48
N ALA A 101 0.68 -3.49 6.20
CA ALA A 101 -0.43 -4.41 6.40
C ALA A 101 -0.29 -5.68 5.53
N ALA A 102 0.24 -5.55 4.32
CA ALA A 102 0.51 -6.71 3.45
C ALA A 102 1.63 -7.61 4.00
N ILE A 103 2.73 -7.03 4.52
CA ILE A 103 3.80 -7.79 5.22
C ILE A 103 3.19 -8.61 6.36
N CYS A 104 2.31 -7.98 7.15
CA CYS A 104 1.68 -8.62 8.29
C CYS A 104 0.90 -9.89 7.90
N VAL A 105 0.21 -9.88 6.76
CA VAL A 105 -0.63 -10.99 6.31
C VAL A 105 0.18 -12.10 5.61
N VAL A 106 1.25 -11.74 4.89
CA VAL A 106 2.06 -12.69 4.09
C VAL A 106 2.98 -13.57 4.94
N ALA A 107 3.24 -13.20 6.20
CA ALA A 107 4.08 -13.98 7.11
C ALA A 107 3.65 -15.46 7.25
N GLY A 108 2.38 -15.81 6.99
CA GLY A 108 1.81 -17.15 7.11
C GLY A 108 2.18 -18.17 6.03
N ASN A 109 3.15 -17.92 5.15
CA ASN A 109 3.56 -18.83 4.06
C ASN A 109 2.47 -19.08 2.99
N ILE A 110 1.32 -18.39 3.06
CA ILE A 110 0.21 -18.51 2.13
C ILE A 110 0.12 -17.21 1.30
N ARG A 111 0.66 -17.29 0.07
CA ARG A 111 0.72 -16.26 -0.99
C ARG A 111 1.59 -15.03 -0.69
N ARG A 112 2.59 -14.83 -1.56
CA ARG A 112 3.15 -13.50 -1.86
C ARG A 112 1.98 -12.55 -2.15
N SER A 113 1.98 -11.34 -1.60
CA SER A 113 0.93 -10.36 -1.88
C SER A 113 0.82 -10.14 -3.40
N ALA A 114 -0.40 -10.23 -3.93
CA ALA A 114 -0.70 -9.95 -5.33
C ALA A 114 -1.16 -8.49 -5.48
N GLY A 115 -0.36 -7.56 -4.96
CA GLY A 115 -0.68 -6.14 -4.94
C GLY A 115 -0.18 -5.39 -6.18
N MET A 116 -1.01 -4.48 -6.69
CA MET A 116 -0.59 -3.40 -7.58
C MET A 116 -0.87 -2.05 -6.90
N ARG A 117 0.10 -1.14 -6.95
CA ARG A 117 -0.04 0.24 -6.46
C ARG A 117 -0.08 1.16 -7.67
N GLN A 118 -1.15 1.92 -7.78
CA GLN A 118 -1.35 2.84 -8.89
C GLN A 118 -1.09 4.25 -8.41
N PHE A 119 -0.10 4.90 -9.03
CA PHE A 119 0.28 6.28 -8.75
C PHE A 119 -0.18 7.18 -9.88
N ALA A 120 -0.40 8.46 -9.60
CA ALA A 120 -0.66 9.43 -10.65
C ALA A 120 0.54 9.49 -11.62
N GLY A 121 0.26 9.66 -12.91
CA GLY A 121 1.30 9.66 -13.94
C GLY A 121 2.34 10.75 -13.75
N ASP A 122 1.97 11.85 -13.11
CA ASP A 122 2.78 13.03 -12.80
C ASP A 122 3.27 13.08 -11.34
N ASP A 123 3.13 12.00 -10.57
CA ASP A 123 3.66 11.91 -9.21
C ASP A 123 5.12 11.41 -9.21
N PRO A 124 6.12 12.30 -9.02
CA PRO A 124 7.52 11.90 -9.02
C PRO A 124 7.90 11.05 -7.80
N ILE A 125 7.21 11.23 -6.67
CA ILE A 125 7.48 10.48 -5.43
C ILE A 125 7.08 9.02 -5.64
N GLY A 126 5.88 8.78 -6.16
CA GLY A 126 5.41 7.44 -6.50
C GLY A 126 6.25 6.78 -7.59
N ALA A 127 6.65 7.55 -8.62
CA ALA A 127 7.46 7.06 -9.73
C ALA A 127 8.86 6.57 -9.30
N ALA A 128 9.46 7.20 -8.29
CA ALA A 128 10.78 6.86 -7.77
C ALA A 128 10.75 5.95 -6.53
N ALA A 129 9.54 5.58 -6.04
CA ALA A 129 9.36 4.89 -4.77
C ALA A 129 10.20 3.61 -4.62
N LYS A 130 10.43 2.86 -5.70
CA LYS A 130 11.21 1.60 -5.71
C LYS A 130 12.63 1.75 -6.30
N ASP A 131 13.07 2.97 -6.57
CA ASP A 131 14.41 3.20 -7.12
C ASP A 131 15.48 2.86 -6.08
N ASN A 132 16.46 2.07 -6.50
CA ASN A 132 17.52 1.55 -5.63
C ASN A 132 16.95 0.87 -4.36
N LEU A 133 15.85 0.14 -4.50
CA LEU A 133 15.25 -0.60 -3.37
C LEU A 133 16.22 -1.67 -2.84
N TRP A 134 16.87 -2.39 -3.76
CA TRP A 134 17.98 -3.29 -3.45
C TRP A 134 19.29 -2.58 -3.71
N GLN A 135 20.18 -2.60 -2.73
CA GLN A 135 21.50 -1.98 -2.80
C GLN A 135 22.55 -2.98 -2.33
N GLN A 136 23.76 -2.91 -2.92
CA GLN A 136 24.90 -3.66 -2.40
C GLN A 136 25.63 -2.83 -1.35
N ASP A 137 26.06 -3.47 -0.26
CA ASP A 137 26.99 -2.87 0.69
C ASP A 137 28.44 -2.93 0.18
N GLU A 138 29.40 -2.43 0.98
CA GLU A 138 30.83 -2.38 0.64
C GLU A 138 31.44 -3.77 0.39
N GLU A 139 30.82 -4.82 0.93
CA GLU A 139 31.24 -6.22 0.78
C GLU A 139 30.51 -6.92 -0.40
N GLY A 140 29.60 -6.22 -1.08
CA GLY A 140 28.81 -6.74 -2.20
C GLY A 140 27.53 -7.48 -1.80
N ASN A 141 27.18 -7.51 -0.51
CA ASN A 141 25.95 -8.16 -0.04
C ASN A 141 24.73 -7.30 -0.37
N TRP A 142 23.66 -7.94 -0.85
CA TRP A 142 22.39 -7.25 -1.12
C TRP A 142 21.63 -6.96 0.18
N ARG A 143 21.23 -5.69 0.34
CA ARG A 143 20.38 -5.21 1.42
C ARG A 143 19.25 -4.34 0.91
N ILE A 144 18.23 -4.19 1.74
CA ILE A 144 17.10 -3.27 1.55
C ILE A 144 17.07 -2.31 2.73
N ASP A 145 16.76 -1.04 2.47
CA ASP A 145 16.48 -0.08 3.54
C ASP A 145 15.26 -0.58 4.34
N PRO A 146 15.38 -0.83 5.67
CA PRO A 146 14.28 -1.31 6.48
C PRO A 146 13.02 -0.44 6.38
N ASP A 147 13.17 0.89 6.25
CA ASP A 147 12.05 1.83 6.13
C ASP A 147 11.34 1.76 4.77
N ARG A 148 11.94 1.06 3.79
CA ARG A 148 11.41 0.84 2.44
C ARG A 148 11.10 -0.63 2.15
N ASP A 149 11.36 -1.56 3.07
CA ASP A 149 11.17 -3.01 2.87
C ASP A 149 9.76 -3.35 2.39
N ALA A 150 8.74 -2.66 2.92
CA ALA A 150 7.34 -2.86 2.55
C ALA A 150 7.06 -2.67 1.06
N LEU A 151 7.81 -1.83 0.35
CA LEU A 151 7.57 -1.55 -1.08
C LEU A 151 7.79 -2.76 -2.00
N ARG A 152 8.40 -3.85 -1.51
CA ARG A 152 8.50 -5.10 -2.26
C ARG A 152 7.19 -5.89 -2.32
N MET A 153 6.18 -5.50 -1.54
CA MET A 153 4.90 -6.21 -1.44
C MET A 153 3.97 -5.95 -2.62
N ALA A 154 4.31 -5.03 -3.52
CA ALA A 154 3.50 -4.74 -4.69
C ALA A 154 4.32 -4.28 -5.89
N ASN A 155 3.74 -4.46 -7.08
CA ASN A 155 4.23 -3.83 -8.30
C ASN A 155 3.66 -2.41 -8.42
N HIS A 156 4.46 -1.46 -8.89
CA HIS A 156 4.06 -0.06 -9.03
C HIS A 156 3.75 0.26 -10.49
N THR A 157 2.61 0.92 -10.73
CA THR A 157 2.17 1.36 -12.05
C THR A 157 1.84 2.85 -12.01
N ARG A 158 2.42 3.63 -12.93
CA ARG A 158 2.03 5.03 -13.15
C ARG A 158 0.82 5.08 -14.07
N VAL A 159 -0.24 5.75 -13.63
CA VAL A 159 -1.51 5.86 -14.37
C VAL A 159 -1.66 7.26 -14.94
N PHE A 160 -1.68 7.35 -16.26
CA PHE A 160 -1.86 8.62 -16.97
C PHE A 160 -3.33 8.86 -17.32
N LEU A 161 -3.82 10.07 -17.02
CA LEU A 161 -5.14 10.56 -17.46
C LEU A 161 -5.10 11.21 -18.84
N ARG A 162 -3.90 11.38 -19.41
CA ARG A 162 -3.68 11.70 -20.83
C ARG A 162 -2.96 10.54 -21.50
N LYS A 163 -2.90 10.55 -22.83
CA LYS A 163 -1.98 9.64 -23.53
C LYS A 163 -0.53 9.95 -23.08
N PRO A 164 0.25 8.95 -22.63
CA PRO A 164 1.67 9.15 -22.35
C PRO A 164 2.40 9.64 -23.61
N SER A 165 3.37 10.53 -23.44
CA SER A 165 4.23 10.96 -24.54
C SER A 165 5.15 9.82 -24.99
N LEU A 166 5.74 9.98 -26.18
CA LEU A 166 6.75 9.03 -26.67
C LEU A 166 7.96 8.97 -25.71
N GLU A 167 8.41 10.12 -25.21
CA GLU A 167 9.53 10.23 -24.28
C GLU A 167 9.24 9.46 -22.97
N GLU A 168 8.10 9.71 -22.33
CA GLU A 168 7.69 8.99 -21.11
C GLU A 168 7.56 7.48 -21.34
N THR A 169 7.12 7.07 -22.54
CA THR A 169 7.03 5.65 -22.91
C THR A 169 8.42 5.04 -23.05
N ILE A 170 9.36 5.73 -23.70
CA ILE A 170 10.75 5.28 -23.84
C ILE A 170 11.41 5.17 -22.47
N GLU A 171 11.24 6.17 -21.60
CA GLU A 171 11.78 6.15 -20.24
C GLU A 171 11.21 5.00 -19.41
N SER A 172 9.89 4.79 -19.48
CA SER A 172 9.20 3.67 -18.85
C SER A 172 9.77 2.32 -19.29
N VAL A 173 9.86 2.08 -20.61
CA VAL A 173 10.40 0.82 -21.16
C VAL A 173 11.86 0.63 -20.77
N ARG A 174 12.67 1.70 -20.79
CA ARG A 174 14.06 1.66 -20.33
C ARG A 174 14.15 1.28 -18.86
N LYS A 175 13.32 1.87 -17.99
CA LYS A 175 13.27 1.55 -16.56
C LYS A 175 12.89 0.09 -16.31
N GLN A 176 11.91 -0.42 -17.05
CA GLN A 176 11.49 -1.82 -16.99
C GLN A 176 12.62 -2.77 -17.41
N TYR A 177 13.38 -2.42 -18.46
CA TYR A 177 14.52 -3.23 -18.91
C TYR A 177 15.60 -3.37 -17.82
N TYR A 178 15.95 -2.28 -17.12
CA TYR A 178 17.04 -2.31 -16.13
C TYR A 178 16.62 -2.77 -14.73
N SER A 179 15.35 -2.60 -14.35
CA SER A 179 14.90 -2.84 -12.96
C SER A 179 13.70 -3.77 -12.81
N GLY A 180 12.97 -4.06 -13.90
CA GLY A 180 11.66 -4.70 -13.84
C GLY A 180 10.52 -3.78 -13.33
N GLU A 181 10.84 -2.55 -12.89
CA GLU A 181 9.88 -1.55 -12.42
C GLU A 181 9.57 -0.49 -13.48
N GLY A 182 8.59 0.37 -13.21
CA GLY A 182 8.22 1.47 -14.12
C GLY A 182 7.11 1.10 -15.08
N ALA A 183 6.18 0.23 -14.67
CA ALA A 183 4.97 -0.03 -15.44
C ALA A 183 4.15 1.26 -15.61
N ILE A 184 3.51 1.40 -16.77
CA ILE A 184 2.60 2.52 -17.06
C ILE A 184 1.26 2.00 -17.54
N GLN A 185 0.21 2.78 -17.30
CA GLN A 185 -1.14 2.55 -17.80
C GLN A 185 -1.72 3.86 -18.30
N TRP A 186 -2.39 3.85 -19.45
CA TRP A 186 -3.26 4.94 -19.85
C TRP A 186 -4.70 4.65 -19.42
N ALA A 187 -5.25 5.47 -18.53
CA ALA A 187 -6.59 5.29 -17.98
C ALA A 187 -7.67 5.32 -19.08
N GLY A 188 -7.54 6.19 -20.09
CA GLY A 188 -8.50 6.29 -21.19
C GLY A 188 -8.64 4.96 -21.94
N GLU A 189 -7.54 4.36 -22.36
CA GLU A 189 -7.58 3.06 -23.05
C GLU A 189 -8.10 1.93 -22.14
N ALA A 190 -7.75 1.95 -20.84
CA ALA A 190 -8.25 0.97 -19.88
C ALA A 190 -9.78 1.05 -19.71
N ILE A 191 -10.33 2.27 -19.55
CA ILE A 191 -11.77 2.51 -19.45
C ILE A 191 -12.46 2.09 -20.75
N ALA A 192 -11.92 2.48 -21.90
CA ALA A 192 -12.51 2.15 -23.19
C ALA A 192 -12.63 0.62 -23.40
N ARG A 193 -11.58 -0.13 -23.06
CA ARG A 193 -11.58 -1.61 -23.16
C ARG A 193 -12.51 -2.28 -22.15
N ALA A 194 -12.68 -1.69 -20.97
CA ALA A 194 -13.57 -2.22 -19.94
C ALA A 194 -15.06 -2.00 -20.26
N ASN A 195 -15.39 -1.06 -21.16
CA ASN A 195 -16.76 -0.69 -21.53
C ASN A 195 -17.04 -0.98 -23.02
N VAL A 196 -16.56 -2.12 -23.53
CA VAL A 196 -16.75 -2.52 -24.93
C VAL A 196 -18.21 -2.75 -25.30
N ASP A 197 -19.07 -3.01 -24.32
CA ASP A 197 -20.52 -3.11 -24.44
C ASP A 197 -21.18 -1.76 -24.80
N ILE A 198 -20.63 -0.64 -24.31
CA ILE A 198 -21.10 0.73 -24.59
C ILE A 198 -20.29 1.41 -25.71
N LEU A 199 -19.05 0.95 -25.94
CA LEU A 199 -18.16 1.39 -27.03
C LEU A 199 -17.88 0.25 -28.02
N PRO A 200 -18.90 -0.30 -28.71
CA PRO A 200 -18.77 -1.54 -29.48
C PRO A 200 -18.00 -1.36 -30.80
N THR A 201 -17.88 -0.14 -31.30
CA THR A 201 -17.19 0.14 -32.57
C THR A 201 -15.87 0.87 -32.37
N PHE A 202 -15.00 0.76 -33.37
CA PHE A 202 -13.73 1.47 -33.37
C PHE A 202 -13.92 2.98 -33.30
N GLU A 203 -14.91 3.51 -34.04
CA GLU A 203 -15.25 4.93 -34.11
C GLU A 203 -15.70 5.45 -32.76
N LEU A 204 -16.65 4.78 -32.09
CA LEU A 204 -17.12 5.18 -30.76
C LEU A 204 -16.00 5.15 -29.72
N LYS A 205 -15.11 4.16 -29.80
CA LYS A 205 -13.91 4.12 -28.97
C LYS A 205 -12.99 5.32 -29.25
N GLN A 206 -12.74 5.67 -30.52
CA GLN A 206 -11.90 6.82 -30.86
C GLN A 206 -12.51 8.13 -30.35
N ASP A 207 -13.81 8.33 -30.55
CA ASP A 207 -14.54 9.51 -30.07
C ASP A 207 -14.43 9.64 -28.55
N PHE A 208 -14.62 8.53 -27.82
CA PHE A 208 -14.43 8.50 -26.36
C PHE A 208 -13.00 8.87 -25.96
N LEU A 209 -11.97 8.29 -26.59
CA LEU A 209 -10.58 8.57 -26.23
C LEU A 209 -10.19 10.03 -26.51
N GLN A 210 -10.73 10.62 -27.57
CA GLN A 210 -10.56 12.03 -27.89
C GLN A 210 -11.25 12.94 -26.84
N ALA A 211 -12.49 12.63 -26.49
CA ALA A 211 -13.25 13.31 -25.43
C ALA A 211 -12.50 13.24 -24.08
N PHE A 212 -12.11 12.04 -23.66
CA PHE A 212 -11.35 11.78 -22.43
C PHE A 212 -10.06 12.61 -22.34
N THR A 213 -9.31 12.70 -23.45
CA THR A 213 -8.04 13.44 -23.48
C THR A 213 -8.25 14.96 -23.45
N THR A 214 -9.37 15.45 -23.99
CA THR A 214 -9.66 16.89 -24.08
C THR A 214 -10.49 17.42 -22.89
N GLY A 215 -10.95 16.53 -22.00
CA GLY A 215 -11.80 16.89 -20.86
C GLY A 215 -13.18 17.40 -21.28
N LYS A 216 -13.64 17.03 -22.49
CA LYS A 216 -14.94 17.39 -23.06
C LYS A 216 -15.88 16.20 -23.06
#